data_AF-A0A945YGJ0-F1
#
_entry.id   AF-A0A945YGJ0-F1
#
_cell.length_a   1.000
_cell.length_b   1.000
_cell.length_c   1.000
_cell.angle_alpha   90.00
_cell.angle_beta   90.00
_cell.angle_gamma   90.00
#
_symmetry.space_group_name_H-M   'P 1'
#
loop_
_entity.id
_entity.type
_entity.pdbx_description
1 polymer ?
#
loop_
_entity_poly.entity_id
_entity_poly.type
_entity_poly.pdbx_seq_one_letter_code
_entity_poly.pdbx_strand_id
1 'polypeptide(L)'
;MEPVPVELGGVKTEHHAIVTVITEPRDAMVVVNRIPVGLAPQRLELPVTERGFLADSVTITVRFVARDVTEASTTQTTTLYNTDRAPARLEFDLDKVKRVFANGTASEG
;
A
#
# COMPACT_ATOMS: atom_id res chain seq x y z
N MET A 1 -7.74 9.04 11.14
CA MET A 1 -6.43 9.11 10.46
C MET A 1 -6.65 9.72 9.09
N GLU A 2 -5.98 10.83 8.82
CA GLU A 2 -6.02 11.51 7.52
C GLU A 2 -5.20 10.72 6.50
N PRO A 3 -5.62 10.65 5.22
CA PRO A 3 -4.80 10.03 4.18
C PRO A 3 -3.45 10.74 4.01
N VAL A 4 -2.39 9.96 3.82
CA VAL A 4 -1.08 10.48 3.47
C VAL A 4 -0.96 10.58 1.95
N PRO A 5 -0.72 11.78 1.39
CA PRO A 5 -0.51 11.95 -0.04
C PRO A 5 0.77 11.26 -0.48
N VAL A 6 0.70 10.49 -1.56
CA VAL A 6 1.85 9.83 -2.17
C VAL A 6 2.30 10.67 -3.36
N GLU A 7 3.39 11.41 -3.17
CA GLU A 7 4.00 12.19 -4.25
C GLU A 7 4.79 11.27 -5.19
N LEU A 8 4.33 11.17 -6.44
CA LEU A 8 5.04 10.47 -7.51
C LEU A 8 5.75 11.54 -8.36
N GLY A 9 7.08 11.57 -8.29
CA GLY A 9 7.89 12.60 -8.94
C GLY A 9 7.54 12.77 -10.41
N GLY A 10 7.17 13.99 -10.82
CA GLY A 10 6.83 14.31 -12.21
C GLY A 10 5.38 14.01 -12.62
N VAL A 11 4.58 13.40 -11.75
CA VAL A 11 3.16 13.14 -12.00
C VAL A 11 2.32 14.30 -11.45
N LYS A 12 1.52 14.94 -12.32
CA LYS A 12 0.50 15.91 -11.91
C LYS A 12 -0.87 15.38 -12.31
N THR A 13 -1.70 15.07 -11.32
CA THR A 13 -3.11 14.70 -11.52
C THR A 13 -3.97 15.37 -10.47
N GLU A 14 -5.21 15.69 -10.84
CA GLU A 14 -6.22 16.20 -9.90
C GLU A 14 -7.03 15.06 -9.27
N HIS A 15 -6.89 13.84 -9.78
CA HIS A 15 -7.64 12.68 -9.32
C HIS A 15 -6.79 11.79 -8.40
N HIS A 16 -7.40 11.40 -7.28
CA HIS A 16 -6.76 10.55 -6.28
C HIS A 16 -7.69 9.42 -5.85
N ALA A 17 -7.10 8.27 -5.54
CA ALA A 17 -7.78 7.13 -4.95
C ALA A 17 -7.25 6.89 -3.53
N ILE A 18 -8.16 6.57 -2.61
CA ILE A 18 -7.77 6.21 -1.25
C ILE A 18 -7.57 4.70 -1.18
N VAL A 19 -6.34 4.29 -0.85
CA VAL A 19 -5.98 2.90 -0.61
C VAL A 19 -5.72 2.72 0.88
N THR A 20 -6.44 1.80 1.53
CA THR A 20 -6.18 1.47 2.93
C THR A 20 -5.17 0.33 3.02
N VAL A 21 -4.08 0.50 3.74
CA VAL A 21 -3.12 -0.55 4.08
C VAL A 21 -3.45 -1.06 5.47
N ILE A 22 -3.72 -2.36 5.59
CA ILE A 22 -3.91 -3.04 6.87
C ILE A 22 -2.95 -4.21 6.99
N THR A 23 -2.60 -4.57 8.22
CA THR A 23 -1.60 -5.60 8.49
C THR A 23 -2.05 -6.53 9.60
N GLU A 24 -1.67 -7.80 9.50
CA GLU A 24 -1.76 -8.80 10.57
C GLU A 24 -0.42 -9.57 10.64
N PRO A 25 0.42 -9.41 11.68
CA PRO A 25 0.20 -8.60 12.88
C PRO A 25 -0.01 -7.09 12.64
N ARG A 26 -0.73 -6.46 13.56
CA ARG A 26 -0.98 -5.00 13.56
C ARG A 26 0.31 -4.21 13.79
N ASP A 27 0.23 -2.91 13.50
CA ASP A 27 1.27 -1.90 13.78
C ASP A 27 2.58 -2.12 13.00
N ALA A 28 2.53 -2.78 11.85
CA ALA A 28 3.69 -2.89 10.97
C ALA A 28 3.96 -1.55 10.25
N MET A 29 5.24 -1.24 10.03
CA MET A 29 5.64 0.03 9.40
C MET A 29 5.36 0.00 7.90
N VAL A 30 4.58 0.95 7.43
CA VAL A 30 4.26 1.16 6.01
C VAL A 30 5.30 2.09 5.40
N VAL A 31 5.86 1.65 4.27
CA VAL A 31 6.87 2.37 3.49
C VAL A 31 6.37 2.44 2.06
N VAL A 32 6.30 3.65 1.49
CA VAL A 32 5.86 3.88 0.11
C VAL A 32 7.02 4.47 -0.67
N ASN A 33 7.41 3.85 -1.79
CA ASN A 33 8.55 4.28 -2.61
C ASN A 33 9.82 4.59 -1.78
N ARG A 34 10.10 3.71 -0.80
CA ARG A 34 11.22 3.81 0.16
C ARG A 34 11.09 4.92 1.23
N ILE A 35 9.99 5.64 1.27
CA ILE A 35 9.69 6.67 2.27
C ILE A 35 8.77 6.06 3.34
N PRO A 36 9.16 6.02 4.64
CA PRO A 36 8.28 5.58 5.70
C PRO A 36 7.13 6.57 5.90
N VAL A 37 5.90 6.07 5.94
CA VAL A 37 4.69 6.91 6.04
C VAL A 37 3.90 6.69 7.33
N GLY A 38 4.27 5.70 8.14
CA GLY A 38 3.65 5.44 9.45
C GLY A 38 3.34 3.97 9.70
N LEU A 39 2.65 3.67 10.79
CA LEU A 39 2.23 2.32 11.15
C LEU A 39 0.87 1.99 10.54
N ALA A 40 0.64 0.74 10.20
CA ALA A 40 -0.67 0.25 9.77
C ALA A 40 -1.65 0.12 10.96
N PRO A 41 -2.97 0.38 10.78
CA PRO A 41 -3.61 0.70 9.51
C PRO A 41 -3.26 2.10 9.03
N GLN A 42 -3.01 2.25 7.73
CA GLN A 42 -2.65 3.52 7.10
C GLN A 42 -3.53 3.79 5.87
N ARG A 43 -3.87 5.05 5.62
CA ARG A 43 -4.59 5.47 4.40
C ARG A 43 -3.64 6.22 3.49
N LEU A 44 -3.49 5.74 2.27
CA LEU A 44 -2.67 6.35 1.23
C LEU A 44 -3.57 7.03 0.22
N GLU A 45 -3.23 8.24 -0.16
CA GLU A 45 -3.86 8.94 -1.26
C GLU A 45 -2.96 8.81 -2.50
N LEU A 46 -3.35 7.93 -3.42
CA LEU A 46 -2.57 7.60 -4.61
C LEU A 46 -3.09 8.40 -5.81
N PRO A 47 -2.20 9.05 -6.58
CA PRO A 47 -2.59 9.72 -7.82
C PRO A 47 -3.09 8.70 -8.85
N VAL A 48 -4.24 8.98 -9.43
CA VAL A 48 -4.86 8.16 -10.48
C VAL A 48 -5.17 9.01 -11.72
N THR A 49 -5.33 8.33 -12.84
CA THR A 49 -5.93 8.88 -14.06
C THR A 49 -7.43 9.10 -13.86
N GLU A 50 -8.05 9.91 -14.72
CA GLU A 50 -9.52 10.08 -14.76
C GLU A 50 -10.27 8.73 -14.89
N ARG A 51 -9.64 7.74 -15.53
CA ARG A 51 -10.19 6.39 -15.71
C ARG A 51 -10.02 5.48 -14.49
N GLY A 52 -9.33 5.93 -13.44
CA GLY A 52 -9.13 5.21 -12.18
C GLY A 52 -7.95 4.22 -12.16
N PHE A 53 -7.05 4.29 -13.15
CA PHE A 53 -5.76 3.60 -13.12
C PHE A 53 -4.71 4.43 -12.38
N LEU A 54 -3.72 3.80 -11.75
CA LEU A 54 -2.63 4.54 -11.12
C LEU A 54 -1.89 5.42 -12.13
N ALA A 55 -1.55 6.64 -11.71
CA ALA A 55 -0.88 7.59 -12.57
C ALA A 55 0.60 7.23 -12.81
N ASP A 56 1.22 6.53 -11.87
CA ASP A 56 2.53 5.89 -12.01
C ASP A 56 2.62 4.66 -11.09
N SER A 57 3.67 3.86 -11.22
CA SER A 57 3.90 2.68 -10.39
C SER A 57 4.25 3.08 -8.96
N VAL A 58 3.68 2.36 -7.99
CA VAL A 58 3.89 2.60 -6.56
C VAL A 58 4.32 1.30 -5.89
N THR A 59 5.48 1.31 -5.24
CA THR A 59 5.91 0.19 -4.40
C THR A 59 5.51 0.46 -2.95
N ILE A 60 4.74 -0.46 -2.39
CA ILE A 60 4.30 -0.43 -0.99
C ILE A 60 4.95 -1.61 -0.28
N THR A 61 5.74 -1.28 0.73
CA THR A 61 6.46 -2.22 1.57
C THR A 61 5.93 -2.11 3.00
N VAL A 62 5.63 -3.24 3.61
CA VAL A 62 5.28 -3.34 5.03
C VAL A 62 6.41 -4.07 5.75
N ARG A 63 6.91 -3.49 6.83
CA ARG A 63 7.94 -4.08 7.70
C ARG A 63 7.33 -4.48 9.04
N PHE A 64 7.27 -5.77 9.27
CA PHE A 64 6.94 -6.37 10.56
C PHE A 64 8.22 -6.40 11.39
N VAL A 65 8.32 -5.47 12.35
CA VAL A 65 9.48 -5.36 13.23
C VAL A 65 9.34 -6.39 14.35
N ALA A 66 10.38 -7.20 14.54
CA ALA A 66 10.45 -8.17 15.63
C ALA A 66 10.24 -7.48 16.97
N ARG A 67 9.45 -8.09 17.85
CA ARG A 67 9.14 -7.51 19.18
C ARG A 67 10.21 -7.82 20.21
N ASP A 68 10.99 -8.88 19.99
CA ASP A 68 12.10 -9.28 20.83
C ASP A 68 13.22 -9.94 20.00
N VAL A 69 14.29 -10.34 20.69
CA VAL A 69 15.50 -10.91 20.09
C VAL A 69 15.32 -12.34 19.55
N THR A 70 14.16 -12.96 19.78
CA THR A 70 13.87 -14.33 19.34
C THR A 70 13.13 -14.36 18.00
N GLU A 71 12.55 -13.23 17.59
CA GLU A 71 11.85 -13.08 16.32
C GLU A 71 12.72 -12.38 15.26
N ALA A 72 12.59 -12.79 13.99
CA ALA A 72 13.19 -12.07 12.87
C ALA A 72 12.20 -11.01 12.35
N SER A 73 12.71 -9.85 11.94
CA SER A 73 11.86 -8.88 11.24
C SER A 73 11.57 -9.38 9.83
N THR A 74 10.30 -9.29 9.42
CA THR A 74 9.84 -9.74 8.10
C THR A 74 9.37 -8.55 7.30
N THR A 75 9.57 -8.61 5.98
CA THR A 75 9.13 -7.55 5.07
C THR A 75 8.31 -8.15 3.96
N GLN A 76 7.15 -7.55 3.69
CA GLN A 76 6.32 -7.86 2.53
C GLN A 76 6.26 -6.65 1.61
N THR A 77 6.29 -6.89 0.31
CA THR A 77 6.30 -5.82 -0.69
C THR A 77 5.33 -6.15 -1.81
N THR A 78 4.61 -5.15 -2.27
CA THR A 78 3.83 -5.22 -3.51
C THR A 78 4.10 -3.97 -4.34
N THR A 79 4.08 -4.14 -5.66
CA THR A 79 4.14 -3.01 -6.60
C THR A 79 2.82 -2.93 -7.33
N LEU A 80 2.14 -1.80 -7.20
CA LEU A 80 1.00 -1.47 -8.03
C LEU A 80 1.51 -0.74 -9.26
N TYR A 81 1.22 -1.24 -10.44
CA TYR A 81 1.69 -0.66 -11.69
C TYR A 81 0.72 0.41 -12.21
N ASN A 82 1.20 1.27 -13.11
CA ASN A 82 0.35 2.28 -13.76
C ASN A 82 -0.77 1.69 -14.65
N THR A 83 -0.70 0.39 -14.96
CA THR A 83 -1.77 -0.38 -15.62
C THR A 83 -2.81 -0.92 -14.65
N ASP A 84 -2.56 -0.84 -13.34
CA ASP A 84 -3.46 -1.34 -12.31
C ASP A 84 -4.52 -0.30 -11.95
N ARG A 85 -5.73 -0.76 -11.65
CA ARG A 85 -6.68 0.07 -10.90
C ARG A 85 -6.20 0.17 -9.46
N ALA A 86 -6.43 1.31 -8.81
CA ALA A 86 -6.15 1.43 -7.39
C ALA A 86 -7.05 0.47 -6.59
N PRO A 87 -6.50 -0.47 -5.79
CA PRO A 87 -7.31 -1.27 -4.90
C PRO A 87 -7.90 -0.39 -3.79
N ALA A 88 -9.07 -0.74 -3.27
CA ALA A 88 -9.62 -0.07 -2.10
C ALA A 88 -8.78 -0.38 -0.84
N ARG A 89 -8.19 -1.57 -0.79
CA ARG A 89 -7.39 -2.02 0.36
C ARG A 89 -6.27 -2.98 -0.04
N LEU A 90 -5.16 -2.88 0.68
CA LEU A 90 -4.09 -3.87 0.72
C LEU A 90 -4.06 -4.51 2.10
N GLU A 91 -4.15 -5.83 2.15
CA GLU A 91 -4.09 -6.61 3.39
C GLU A 91 -2.78 -7.40 3.37
N PHE A 92 -1.86 -7.05 4.26
CA PHE A 92 -0.58 -7.74 4.41
C PHE A 92 -0.64 -8.66 5.62
N ASP A 93 -0.12 -9.88 5.47
CA ASP A 93 0.30 -10.68 6.61
C ASP A 93 1.79 -11.01 6.50
N LEU A 94 2.31 -11.90 7.34
CA LEU A 94 3.73 -12.26 7.33
C LEU A 94 4.16 -12.95 6.02
N ASP A 95 3.23 -13.59 5.31
CA ASP A 95 3.52 -14.49 4.20
C ASP A 95 3.05 -13.95 2.84
N LYS A 96 2.01 -13.12 2.82
CA LYS A 96 1.35 -12.66 1.59
C LYS A 96 0.80 -11.25 1.68
N VAL A 97 0.45 -10.72 0.51
CA VAL A 97 -0.28 -9.49 0.31
C VAL A 97 -1.52 -9.76 -0.53
N LYS A 98 -2.66 -9.22 -0.11
CA LYS A 98 -3.94 -9.35 -0.82
C LYS A 98 -4.45 -7.98 -1.25
N ARG A 99 -4.87 -7.89 -2.51
CA ARG A 99 -5.47 -6.69 -3.11
C ARG A 99 -6.99 -6.80 -3.09
N VAL A 100 -7.67 -5.84 -2.46
CA VAL A 100 -9.14 -5.80 -2.38
C VAL A 100 -9.65 -4.61 -3.16
N PHE A 101 -10.50 -4.84 -4.16
CA PHE A 101 -11.12 -3.78 -4.95
C PHE A 101 -12.55 -3.53 -4.47
N ALA A 102 -13.08 -2.34 -4.74
CA ALA A 102 -14.41 -1.93 -4.31
C ALA A 102 -15.54 -2.87 -4.81
N ASN A 103 -15.30 -3.63 -5.89
CA ASN A 103 -16.26 -4.55 -6.51
C ASN A 103 -15.94 -6.05 -6.28
N GLY A 104 -15.02 -6.39 -5.38
CA GLY A 104 -14.60 -7.77 -5.11
C GLY A 104 -13.08 -7.96 -5.05
N THR A 105 -12.63 -9.03 -4.38
CA THR A 105 -11.21 -9.36 -4.20
C THR A 105 -10.62 -9.98 -5.47
N ALA A 106 -9.52 -9.42 -5.98
CA ALA A 106 -8.65 -10.14 -6.91
C ALA A 106 -7.50 -10.74 -6.09
N SER A 107 -7.50 -12.05 -5.94
CA SER A 107 -6.35 -12.78 -5.42
C SER A 107 -5.40 -12.99 -6.59
N GLU A 108 -4.23 -12.35 -6.60
CA GLU A 108 -3.14 -12.78 -7.48
C GLU A 108 -2.60 -14.10 -6.92
N GLY A 109 -2.53 -15.12 -7.79
CA GLY A 109 -1.98 -16.44 -7.51
C GLY A 109 -0.55 -16.58 -7.98
#